data_AF-A0A958QWU8-F1
#
_entry.id   AF-A0A958QWU8-F1
#
_cell.length_a   1.000
_cell.length_b   1.000
_cell.length_c   1.000
_cell.angle_alpha   90.00
_cell.angle_beta   90.00
_cell.angle_gamma   90.00
#
_symmetry.space_group_name_H-M   'P 1'
#
loop_
_entity.id
_entity.type
_entity.pdbx_description
1 polymer ?
#
loop_
_entity_poly.entity_id
_entity_poly.type
_entity_poly.pdbx_seq_one_letter_code
_entity_poly.pdbx_strand_id
1 'polypeptide(L)'
;DDAIVLVPSPGAYDTRHELQAVAAEFVKQGWKSVLLVSSASHTRRVALIWESVAPTIPYRVVAAPSPGFDRWWNDGKHVRSVAYEIGALTKELGVRLRLWIQRNFG
;
A
#
# COMPACT_ATOMS: atom_id res chain seq x y z
N ASP A 1 -22.54 -15.04 0.03
CA ASP A 1 -22.69 -13.99 1.05
C ASP A 1 -21.48 -13.08 1.04
N ASP A 2 -21.69 -11.81 0.72
CA ASP A 2 -20.65 -10.80 0.77
C ASP A 2 -20.46 -10.37 2.23
N ALA A 3 -19.37 -10.82 2.86
CA ALA A 3 -19.03 -10.47 4.23
C ALA A 3 -18.16 -9.20 4.25
N ILE A 4 -18.60 -8.16 4.96
CA ILE A 4 -17.78 -6.98 5.23
C ILE A 4 -17.04 -7.21 6.54
N VAL A 5 -15.71 -7.35 6.45
CA VAL A 5 -14.83 -7.44 7.62
C VAL A 5 -14.14 -6.09 7.80
N LEU A 6 -14.45 -5.40 8.89
CA LEU A 6 -13.70 -4.22 9.30
C LEU A 6 -12.40 -4.69 9.95
N VAL A 7 -11.27 -4.27 9.40
CA VAL A 7 -9.95 -4.53 9.98
C VAL A 7 -9.54 -3.29 10.77
N PRO A 8 -9.75 -3.26 12.09
CA PRO A 8 -9.34 -2.12 12.89
C PRO A 8 -7.81 -2.04 12.89
N SER A 9 -7.29 -0.83 12.63
CA SER A 9 -5.87 -0.52 12.77
C SER A 9 -5.68 0.65 13.74
N PRO A 10 -6.03 0.47 15.02
CA PRO A 10 -5.88 1.53 16.02
C PRO A 10 -4.40 1.89 16.16
N GLY A 11 -4.07 3.15 15.91
CA GLY A 11 -2.68 3.60 15.90
C GLY A 11 -1.90 3.27 14.62
N ALA A 12 -2.56 2.92 13.51
CA ALA A 12 -1.90 3.03 12.22
C ALA A 12 -1.64 4.51 11.91
N TYR A 13 -0.39 4.91 12.10
CA TYR A 13 0.08 6.26 11.77
C TYR A 13 0.56 6.37 10.31
N ASP A 14 0.68 5.23 9.62
CA ASP A 14 1.04 5.16 8.20
C ASP A 14 0.48 3.93 7.49
N THR A 15 0.51 3.97 6.16
CA THR A 15 -0.02 2.94 5.26
C THR A 15 0.64 1.56 5.47
N ARG A 16 1.86 1.50 6.01
CA ARG A 16 2.54 0.22 6.24
C ARG A 16 1.88 -0.54 7.37
N HIS A 17 1.55 0.14 8.47
CA HIS A 17 0.84 -0.49 9.59
C HIS A 17 -0.56 -0.96 9.18
N GLU A 18 -1.27 -0.19 8.36
CA GLU A 18 -2.57 -0.60 7.81
C GLU A 18 -2.45 -1.90 7.01
N LEU A 19 -1.51 -1.96 6.07
CA LEU A 19 -1.32 -3.14 5.22
C LEU A 19 -0.82 -4.37 5.99
N GLN A 20 -0.05 -4.18 7.06
CA GLN A 20 0.33 -5.26 7.97
C GLN A 20 -0.89 -5.84 8.70
N ALA A 21 -1.78 -4.99 9.21
CA ALA A 21 -3.01 -5.42 9.87
C ALA A 21 -3.92 -6.18 8.88
N VAL A 22 -4.05 -5.67 7.66
CA VAL A 22 -4.81 -6.35 6.59
C VAL A 22 -4.20 -7.71 6.25
N ALA A 23 -2.87 -7.80 6.10
CA ALA A 23 -2.19 -9.07 5.82
C ALA A 23 -2.40 -10.11 6.94
N ALA A 24 -2.34 -9.68 8.20
CA ALA A 24 -2.58 -10.55 9.35
C ALA A 24 -4.01 -11.11 9.36
N GLU A 25 -5.02 -10.27 9.10
CA GLU A 25 -6.41 -10.73 9.00
C GLU A 25 -6.59 -11.67 7.78
N PHE A 26 -5.93 -11.38 6.66
CA PHE A 26 -5.98 -12.23 5.46
C PHE A 26 -5.52 -13.67 5.74
N VAL A 27 -4.41 -13.82 6.48
CA VAL A 27 -3.87 -15.12 6.90
C VAL A 27 -4.83 -15.82 7.85
N LYS A 28 -5.36 -15.10 8.84
CA LYS A 28 -6.31 -15.64 9.83
C LYS A 28 -7.59 -16.17 9.19
N GLN A 29 -8.10 -15.49 8.17
CA GLN A 29 -9.30 -15.89 7.44
C GLN A 29 -9.04 -17.00 6.40
N GLY A 30 -7.78 -17.34 6.13
CA GLY A 30 -7.41 -18.35 5.12
C GLY A 30 -7.75 -17.93 3.68
N TRP A 31 -7.84 -16.62 3.41
CA TRP A 31 -8.14 -16.11 2.07
C TRP A 31 -6.94 -16.27 1.12
N LYS A 32 -7.21 -16.41 -0.18
CA LYS A 32 -6.21 -16.84 -1.17
C LYS A 32 -5.61 -15.73 -2.03
N SER A 33 -6.30 -14.62 -2.21
CA SER A 33 -5.83 -13.51 -3.04
C SER A 33 -6.55 -12.21 -2.71
N VAL A 34 -5.83 -11.09 -2.71
CA VAL A 34 -6.39 -9.78 -2.33
C VAL A 34 -6.51 -8.83 -3.53
N LEU A 35 -7.56 -8.03 -3.55
CA LEU A 35 -7.67 -6.84 -4.39
C LEU A 35 -7.52 -5.60 -3.50
N LEU A 36 -6.41 -4.89 -3.64
CA LEU A 36 -6.13 -3.67 -2.89
C LEU A 36 -6.64 -2.48 -3.70
N VAL A 37 -7.65 -1.78 -3.18
CA VAL A 37 -8.22 -0.60 -3.82
C VAL A 37 -7.77 0.64 -3.06
N SER A 38 -7.15 1.61 -3.75
CA SER A 38 -6.65 2.84 -3.14
C SER A 38 -6.78 4.03 -4.10
N SER A 39 -6.51 5.26 -3.66
CA SER A 39 -6.51 6.42 -4.57
C SER A 39 -5.47 6.28 -5.68
N ALA A 40 -5.73 6.91 -6.83
CA ALA A 40 -4.92 6.74 -8.04
C ALA A 40 -3.42 7.04 -7.84
N SER A 41 -3.09 8.10 -7.09
CA SER A 41 -1.71 8.47 -6.78
C SER A 41 -0.99 7.46 -5.88
N HIS A 42 -1.71 6.72 -5.03
CA HIS A 42 -1.12 5.91 -3.95
C HIS A 42 -0.93 4.43 -4.33
N THR A 43 -1.46 4.00 -5.47
CA THR A 43 -1.45 2.59 -5.91
C THR A 43 -0.06 1.97 -5.94
N ARG A 44 0.95 2.71 -6.44
CA ARG A 44 2.32 2.21 -6.54
C ARG A 44 2.94 1.96 -5.16
N ARG A 45 2.70 2.84 -4.19
CA ARG A 45 3.23 2.69 -2.84
C ARG A 45 2.57 1.54 -2.09
N VAL A 46 1.25 1.38 -2.26
CA VAL A 46 0.50 0.24 -1.73
C VAL A 46 1.08 -1.08 -2.24
N ALA A 47 1.31 -1.21 -3.55
CA ALA A 47 1.92 -2.42 -4.13
C ALA A 47 3.30 -2.71 -3.52
N LEU A 48 4.17 -1.70 -3.47
CA LEU A 48 5.53 -1.83 -2.97
C LEU A 48 5.59 -2.25 -1.49
N ILE A 49 4.69 -1.70 -0.66
CA ILE A 49 4.58 -2.07 0.74
C ILE A 49 4.01 -3.49 0.85
N TRP A 50 2.96 -3.83 0.08
CA TRP A 50 2.35 -5.16 0.11
C TRP A 50 3.35 -6.28 -0.20
N GLU A 51 4.17 -6.11 -1.23
CA GLU A 51 5.27 -7.03 -1.56
C GLU A 51 6.24 -7.26 -0.40
N SER A 52 6.40 -6.26 0.47
CA SER A 52 7.28 -6.36 1.63
C SER A 52 6.61 -7.04 2.83
N VAL A 53 5.31 -6.78 3.06
CA VAL A 53 4.59 -7.24 4.26
C VAL A 53 3.90 -8.60 4.06
N ALA A 54 3.52 -8.92 2.82
CA ALA A 54 2.80 -10.13 2.45
C ALA A 54 3.34 -10.70 1.12
N PRO A 55 4.65 -11.01 1.02
CA PRO A 55 5.29 -11.40 -0.24
C PRO A 55 4.72 -12.67 -0.88
N THR A 56 4.04 -13.51 -0.09
CA THR A 56 3.48 -14.80 -0.53
C THR A 56 2.00 -14.74 -0.86
N ILE A 57 1.31 -13.63 -0.57
CA ILE A 57 -0.14 -13.49 -0.82
C ILE A 57 -0.34 -12.87 -2.22
N PRO A 58 -0.95 -13.59 -3.17
CA PRO A 58 -1.27 -13.05 -4.48
C PRO A 58 -2.14 -11.79 -4.38
N TYR A 59 -1.78 -10.76 -5.14
CA TYR A 59 -2.46 -9.48 -5.05
C TYR A 59 -2.65 -8.80 -6.41
N ARG A 60 -3.64 -7.91 -6.48
CA ARG A 60 -3.77 -6.87 -7.51
C ARG A 60 -4.04 -5.54 -6.82
N VAL A 61 -3.46 -4.46 -7.34
CA VAL A 61 -3.77 -3.09 -6.89
C VAL A 61 -4.58 -2.39 -7.97
N VAL A 62 -5.67 -1.76 -7.57
CA VAL A 62 -6.55 -1.01 -8.46
C VAL A 62 -6.76 0.39 -7.91
N ALA A 63 -6.72 1.38 -8.79
CA ALA A 63 -7.07 2.75 -8.45
C ALA A 63 -8.59 2.87 -8.31
N ALA A 64 -9.03 3.41 -7.17
CA ALA A 64 -10.38 3.93 -7.04
C ALA A 64 -10.58 5.09 -8.03
N PRO A 65 -11.78 5.21 -8.63
CA PRO A 65 -12.10 6.33 -9.51
C PRO A 65 -11.76 7.67 -8.84
N SER A 66 -10.88 8.45 -9.50
CA SER A 66 -10.37 9.73 -8.99
C SER A 66 -10.59 10.80 -10.07
N PRO A 67 -11.78 11.44 -10.13
CA PRO A 67 -12.11 12.39 -11.18
C PRO A 67 -11.06 13.50 -11.32
N GLY A 68 -10.62 13.77 -12.55
CA GLY A 68 -9.63 14.80 -12.83
C GLY A 68 -8.17 14.44 -12.51
N PHE A 69 -7.89 13.24 -12.00
CA PHE A 69 -6.53 12.80 -11.73
C PHE A 69 -5.70 12.54 -13.00
N ASP A 70 -6.33 12.26 -14.15
CA ASP A 70 -5.63 12.10 -15.43
C ASP A 70 -4.88 13.36 -15.87
N ARG A 71 -5.25 14.51 -15.30
CA ARG A 71 -4.58 15.80 -15.46
C ARG A 71 -4.15 16.34 -14.10
N TRP A 72 -3.59 15.47 -13.25
CA TRP A 72 -3.20 15.81 -11.87
C TRP A 72 -2.31 17.04 -11.78
N TRP A 73 -1.48 17.31 -12.80
CA TRP A 73 -0.60 18.48 -12.84
C TRP A 73 -1.34 19.82 -12.96
N ASN A 74 -2.63 19.81 -13.33
CA ASN A 74 -3.46 21.01 -13.44
C ASN A 74 -4.16 21.40 -12.13
N ASP A 75 -4.13 20.54 -11.09
CA ASP A 75 -4.73 20.83 -9.78
C ASP A 75 -3.65 20.76 -8.69
N GLY A 76 -3.43 21.87 -7.99
CA GLY A 76 -2.47 21.94 -6.89
C GLY A 76 -2.73 20.93 -5.75
N LYS A 77 -3.96 20.44 -5.56
CA LYS A 77 -4.25 19.34 -4.62
C LYS A 77 -3.66 18.01 -5.11
N HIS A 78 -3.89 17.67 -6.38
CA HIS A 78 -3.34 16.45 -6.95
C HIS A 78 -1.81 16.52 -7.11
N VAL A 79 -1.25 17.67 -7.49
CA VAL A 79 0.20 17.91 -7.48
C VAL A 79 0.80 17.64 -6.11
N ARG A 80 0.22 18.20 -5.04
CA ARG A 80 0.68 17.94 -3.67
C ARG A 80 0.61 16.45 -3.33
N SER A 81 -0.50 15.78 -3.63
CA SER A 81 -0.63 14.33 -3.40
C SER A 81 0.47 13.54 -4.11
N VAL A 82 0.72 13.80 -5.40
CA VAL A 82 1.80 13.13 -6.14
C VAL A 82 3.17 13.43 -5.55
N ALA A 83 3.44 14.68 -5.13
CA ALA A 83 4.71 15.05 -4.51
C ALA A 83 4.95 14.32 -3.17
N TYR A 84 3.92 14.23 -2.33
CA TYR A 84 3.98 13.44 -1.09
C TYR A 84 4.27 11.97 -1.39
N GLU A 85 3.64 11.41 -2.42
CA GLU A 85 3.86 10.01 -2.82
C GLU A 85 5.30 9.74 -3.27
N ILE A 86 5.93 10.67 -4.00
CA ILE A 86 7.33 10.53 -4.40
C ILE A 86 8.25 10.44 -3.17
N GLY A 87 8.02 11.31 -2.19
CA GLY A 87 8.78 11.28 -0.93
C GLY A 87 8.56 9.97 -0.16
N ALA A 88 7.30 9.54 -0.05
CA ALA A 88 6.94 8.31 0.64
C ALA A 88 7.50 7.06 -0.06
N LEU A 89 7.50 7.01 -1.40
CA LEU A 89 8.11 5.92 -2.17
C LEU A 89 9.62 5.81 -1.91
N THR A 90 10.32 6.95 -1.85
CA THR A 90 11.75 6.99 -1.54
C THR A 90 12.04 6.40 -0.16
N LYS A 91 11.22 6.76 0.85
CA LYS A 91 11.31 6.17 2.20
C LYS A 91 11.15 4.65 2.14
N GLU A 92 10.12 4.14 1.47
CA GLU A 92 9.84 2.70 1.43
C GLU A 92 10.91 1.90 0.66
N LEU A 93 11.46 2.47 -0.42
CA LEU A 93 12.61 1.87 -1.13
C LEU A 93 13.85 1.80 -0.23
N GLY A 94 14.12 2.85 0.54
CA GLY A 94 15.20 2.85 1.53
C GLY A 94 15.01 1.76 2.60
N VAL A 95 13.79 1.55 3.08
CA VAL A 95 13.46 0.46 4.01
C VAL A 95 13.72 -0.90 3.35
N ARG A 96 13.23 -1.12 2.12
CA ARG A 96 13.47 -2.37 1.37
C ARG A 96 14.95 -2.65 1.18
N LEU A 97 15.73 -1.64 0.79
CA LEU A 97 17.17 -1.78 0.61
C LEU A 97 17.86 -2.18 1.93
N ARG A 98 17.51 -1.52 3.04
CA ARG A 98 18.05 -1.85 4.37
C ARG A 98 17.77 -3.31 4.76
N LEU A 99 16.53 -3.76 4.59
CA LEU A 99 16.15 -5.15 4.89
C LEU A 99 16.88 -6.16 3.99
N TRP A 100 17.06 -5.82 2.71
CA TRP A 100 17.85 -6.65 1.80
C TRP A 100 19.31 -6.77 2.24
N ILE A 101 19.96 -5.66 2.61
CA ILE A 101 21.35 -5.69 3.09
C ILE A 101 21.46 -6.58 4.34
N GLN A 102 20.59 -6.38 5.33
CA GLN A 102 20.60 -7.18 6.56
C GLN A 102 20.41 -8.67 6.30
N ARG A 103 19.55 -9.05 5.34
CA ARG A 103 19.29 -10.45 5.03
C ARG A 103 20.44 -11.16 4.31
N ASN A 104 21.24 -10.42 3.53
CA ASN A 104 22.29 -11.02 2.69
C ASN A 104 23.70 -10.88 3.27
N PHE A 105 23.92 -9.94 4.19
CA PHE A 105 25.23 -9.60 4.73
C PHE A 105 25.28 -9.48 6.26
N GLY A 106 24.18 -9.79 6.96
CA GLY A 106 24.09 -9.76 8.43
C GLY A 106 24.10 -11.14 9.07
#